data_AF-A0A7V2WM61-F1
#
_entry.id   AF-A0A7V2WM61-F1
#
_cell.length_a   1.000
_cell.length_b   1.000
_cell.length_c   1.000
_cell.angle_alpha   90.00
_cell.angle_beta   90.00
_cell.angle_gamma   90.00
#
_symmetry.space_group_name_H-M   'P 1'
#
loop_
_entity.id
_entity.type
_entity.pdbx_description
1 polymer ?
#
loop_
_entity_poly.entity_id
_entity_poly.type
_entity_poly.pdbx_seq_one_letter_code
_entity_poly.pdbx_strand_id
1 'polypeptide(L)'
;MSKLFFTADQHNLAGTTGSGMELWTYDGGAGGPQLVKDINPGTNWSNPTQLTAFGDKVAFVADDGTNGTEVWISDGTSAGTMMLKDINPGAGMGNPDNLAVLNGSLIFFANQSDGAGGRGLWTSDGTPGGTTLVKTLDTFGG
;
A
#
# COMPACT_ATOMS: atom_id res chain seq x y z
N MET A 1 -19.80 10.72 1.46
CA MET A 1 -20.32 9.38 1.80
C MET A 1 -19.11 8.57 2.25
N SER A 2 -19.16 7.93 3.42
CA SER A 2 -18.00 7.22 3.98
C SER A 2 -17.87 5.84 3.33
N LYS A 3 -16.65 5.40 3.03
CA LYS A 3 -16.34 4.07 2.47
C LYS A 3 -15.67 3.21 3.54
N LEU A 4 -16.04 1.93 3.59
CA LEU A 4 -15.29 0.91 4.31
C LEU A 4 -14.26 0.30 3.35
N PHE A 5 -13.00 0.28 3.77
CA PHE A 5 -11.94 -0.46 3.10
C PHE A 5 -11.64 -1.74 3.88
N PHE A 6 -11.49 -2.85 3.17
CA PHE A 6 -11.19 -4.14 3.77
C PHE A 6 -10.49 -5.04 2.75
N THR A 7 -9.97 -6.16 3.22
CA THR A 7 -9.31 -7.15 2.37
C THR A 7 -10.20 -8.37 2.22
N ALA A 8 -10.34 -8.89 1.01
CA ALA A 8 -11.11 -10.10 0.74
C ALA A 8 -10.50 -10.87 -0.43
N ASP A 9 -10.71 -12.18 -0.43
CA ASP A 9 -10.29 -13.07 -1.51
C ASP A 9 -11.22 -12.96 -2.71
N GLN A 10 -10.65 -12.86 -3.91
CA GLN A 10 -11.37 -12.84 -5.18
C GLN A 10 -11.94 -14.21 -5.63
N HIS A 11 -11.65 -15.31 -4.94
CA HIS A 11 -11.87 -16.70 -5.38
C HIS A 11 -13.28 -17.08 -5.89
N ASN A 12 -14.30 -16.23 -5.77
CA ASN A 12 -15.69 -16.48 -6.17
C ASN A 12 -16.33 -15.41 -7.08
N LEU A 13 -15.57 -14.46 -7.64
CA LEU A 13 -16.10 -13.57 -8.67
C LEU A 13 -16.06 -14.24 -10.05
N ALA A 14 -17.19 -14.23 -10.76
CA ALA A 14 -17.25 -14.77 -12.12
C ALA A 14 -16.36 -13.94 -13.07
N GLY A 15 -15.39 -14.58 -13.71
CA GLY A 15 -14.51 -13.95 -14.70
C GLY A 15 -13.13 -13.51 -14.20
N THR A 16 -12.80 -13.75 -12.93
CA THR A 16 -11.46 -13.47 -12.38
C THR A 16 -10.68 -14.78 -12.22
N THR A 17 -9.53 -14.88 -12.87
CA THR A 17 -8.60 -16.03 -12.73
C THR A 17 -7.61 -15.84 -11.58
N GLY A 18 -7.77 -14.79 -10.79
CA GLY A 18 -6.92 -14.46 -9.63
C GLY A 18 -7.50 -15.01 -8.34
N SER A 19 -6.71 -15.85 -7.66
CA SER A 19 -6.96 -16.30 -6.31
C SER A 19 -6.02 -15.50 -5.43
N GLY A 20 -6.51 -14.63 -4.54
CA GLY A 20 -5.65 -13.70 -3.82
C GLY A 20 -6.43 -12.70 -2.98
N MET A 21 -5.87 -12.36 -1.82
CA MET A 21 -6.37 -11.28 -0.97
C MET A 21 -6.08 -9.95 -1.62
N GLU A 22 -7.13 -9.19 -1.95
CA GLU A 22 -7.04 -7.89 -2.62
C GLU A 22 -7.71 -6.80 -1.77
N LEU A 23 -7.58 -5.54 -2.19
CA LEU A 23 -8.26 -4.41 -1.55
C LEU A 23 -9.69 -4.27 -2.11
N TRP A 24 -10.65 -4.20 -1.20
CA TRP A 24 -12.07 -4.03 -1.50
C TRP A 24 -12.63 -2.79 -0.80
N THR A 25 -13.70 -2.26 -1.37
CA THR A 25 -14.44 -1.13 -0.82
C THR A 25 -15.93 -1.44 -0.73
N TYR A 26 -16.61 -0.87 0.26
CA TYR A 26 -18.06 -0.90 0.38
C TYR A 26 -18.58 0.46 0.87
N ASP A 27 -19.60 0.99 0.19
CA ASP A 27 -20.19 2.29 0.48
C ASP A 27 -21.51 2.21 1.28
N GLY A 28 -21.94 1.01 1.68
CA GLY A 28 -23.23 0.80 2.35
C GLY A 28 -24.42 0.70 1.40
N GLY A 29 -24.21 0.82 0.09
CA GLY A 29 -25.24 0.79 -0.93
C GLY A 29 -25.67 -0.61 -1.35
N ALA A 30 -26.70 -0.68 -2.20
CA ALA A 30 -27.22 -1.93 -2.76
C ALA A 30 -26.27 -2.60 -3.76
N GLY A 31 -25.24 -1.89 -4.24
CA GLY A 31 -24.23 -2.43 -5.15
C GLY A 31 -23.29 -3.45 -4.49
N GLY A 32 -23.25 -3.51 -3.15
CA GLY A 32 -22.39 -4.43 -2.41
C GLY A 32 -20.90 -4.09 -2.55
N PRO A 33 -20.02 -4.92 -1.97
CA PRO A 33 -18.58 -4.76 -2.07
C PRO A 33 -18.04 -4.73 -3.50
N GLN A 34 -17.06 -3.88 -3.74
CA GLN A 34 -16.39 -3.75 -5.02
C GLN A 34 -14.89 -3.96 -4.85
N LEU A 35 -14.29 -4.70 -5.79
CA LEU A 35 -12.84 -4.77 -5.92
C LEU A 35 -12.31 -3.38 -6.26
N VAL A 36 -11.31 -2.92 -5.54
CA VAL A 36 -10.68 -1.63 -5.81
C VAL A 36 -9.73 -1.74 -7.01
N LYS A 37 -8.79 -2.68 -6.94
CA LYS A 37 -7.80 -2.98 -7.98
C LYS A 37 -7.21 -4.36 -7.72
N ASP A 38 -6.94 -5.09 -8.79
CA ASP A 38 -6.04 -6.25 -8.77
C ASP A 38 -4.61 -5.71 -8.88
N ILE A 39 -3.89 -5.68 -7.75
CA ILE A 39 -2.56 -5.03 -7.66
C ILE A 39 -1.46 -5.94 -8.19
N ASN A 40 -1.58 -7.25 -8.03
CA ASN A 40 -0.64 -8.25 -8.53
C ASN A 40 -1.37 -9.22 -9.47
N PRO A 41 -1.58 -8.85 -10.74
CA PRO A 41 -2.39 -9.64 -11.65
C PRO A 41 -1.83 -11.04 -11.87
N GLY A 42 -2.71 -12.04 -11.86
CA GLY A 42 -2.37 -13.44 -12.11
C GLY A 42 -2.69 -14.33 -10.92
N THR A 43 -1.88 -15.35 -10.68
CA THR A 43 -2.07 -16.29 -9.56
C THR A 43 -1.33 -15.88 -8.29
N ASN A 44 -0.59 -14.77 -8.33
CA ASN A 44 0.16 -14.24 -7.20
C ASN A 44 -0.73 -13.32 -6.35
N TRP A 45 -0.37 -13.13 -5.09
CA TRP A 45 -1.18 -12.36 -4.13
C TRP A 45 -0.56 -11.00 -3.90
N SER A 46 -1.37 -9.94 -3.83
CA SER A 46 -0.89 -8.62 -3.40
C SER A 46 -0.83 -8.46 -1.88
N ASN A 47 -1.59 -9.27 -1.14
CA ASN A 47 -1.67 -9.29 0.33
C ASN A 47 -1.73 -7.90 0.99
N PRO A 48 -2.77 -7.09 0.72
CA PRO A 48 -2.90 -5.80 1.36
C PRO A 48 -2.96 -5.94 2.88
N THR A 49 -2.16 -5.16 3.60
CA THR A 49 -2.14 -5.15 5.06
C THR A 49 -2.03 -3.71 5.59
N GLN A 50 -2.16 -3.54 6.91
CA GLN A 50 -2.02 -2.25 7.58
C GLN A 50 -2.93 -1.15 7.00
N LEU A 51 -4.19 -1.49 6.69
CA LEU A 51 -5.18 -0.54 6.20
C LEU A 51 -5.33 0.61 7.19
N THR A 52 -4.90 1.79 6.78
CA THR A 52 -4.82 3.00 7.59
C THR A 52 -5.64 4.09 6.92
N ALA A 53 -6.69 4.56 7.60
CA ALA A 53 -7.51 5.65 7.09
C ALA A 53 -6.67 6.93 6.93
N PHE A 54 -6.71 7.54 5.75
CA PHE A 54 -5.97 8.76 5.41
C PHE A 54 -6.91 9.75 4.71
N GLY A 55 -7.66 10.52 5.51
CA GLY A 55 -8.73 11.37 4.99
C GLY A 55 -9.88 10.53 4.42
N ASP A 56 -10.22 10.76 3.15
CA ASP A 56 -11.21 9.99 2.38
C ASP A 56 -10.60 8.79 1.63
N LYS A 57 -9.29 8.56 1.82
CA LYS A 57 -8.51 7.48 1.23
C LYS A 57 -8.10 6.44 2.28
N VAL A 58 -7.52 5.35 1.80
CA VAL A 58 -6.81 4.37 2.62
C VAL A 58 -5.35 4.29 2.16
N ALA A 59 -4.43 4.34 3.11
CA ALA A 59 -3.04 3.95 2.91
C ALA A 59 -2.87 2.50 3.38
N PHE A 60 -2.08 1.71 2.68
CA PHE A 60 -1.91 0.29 2.96
C PHE A 60 -0.58 -0.21 2.40
N VAL A 61 -0.21 -1.42 2.79
CA VAL A 61 0.99 -2.10 2.31
C VAL A 61 0.57 -3.22 1.37
N ALA A 62 1.16 -3.33 0.18
CA ALA A 62 0.87 -4.38 -0.79
C ALA A 62 2.06 -4.65 -1.73
N ASP A 63 2.07 -5.84 -2.32
CA ASP A 63 3.06 -6.29 -3.30
C ASP A 63 2.44 -6.34 -4.71
N ASP A 64 3.09 -5.75 -5.72
CA ASP A 64 2.63 -5.79 -7.12
C ASP A 64 3.37 -6.84 -7.98
N GLY A 65 4.22 -7.65 -7.36
CA GLY A 65 5.04 -8.66 -8.02
C GLY A 65 6.23 -8.10 -8.80
N THR A 66 6.39 -6.77 -8.86
CA THR A 66 7.44 -6.09 -9.63
C THR A 66 8.38 -5.28 -8.75
N ASN A 67 7.83 -4.50 -7.82
CA ASN A 67 8.54 -3.61 -6.90
C ASN A 67 8.57 -4.18 -5.47
N GLY A 68 8.03 -5.38 -5.26
CA GLY A 68 7.91 -6.00 -3.96
C GLY A 68 6.88 -5.29 -3.07
N THR A 69 6.94 -5.55 -1.78
CA THR A 69 6.00 -4.99 -0.79
C THR A 69 6.31 -3.53 -0.49
N GLU A 70 5.42 -2.62 -0.89
CA GLU A 70 5.56 -1.17 -0.80
C GLU A 70 4.31 -0.48 -0.23
N VAL A 71 4.37 0.84 0.01
CA VAL A 71 3.21 1.63 0.47
C VAL A 71 2.36 2.08 -0.70
N TRP A 72 1.05 1.84 -0.61
CA TRP A 72 0.03 2.20 -1.57
C TRP A 72 -1.01 3.13 -0.96
N ILE A 73 -1.70 3.86 -1.82
CA ILE A 73 -2.87 4.67 -1.47
C ILE A 73 -4.03 4.39 -2.42
N SER A 74 -5.26 4.47 -1.91
CA SER A 74 -6.47 4.34 -2.72
C SER A 74 -7.61 5.24 -2.26
N ASP A 75 -8.37 5.78 -3.21
CA ASP A 75 -9.69 6.42 -2.98
C ASP A 75 -10.87 5.45 -3.14
N GLY A 76 -10.59 4.15 -3.29
CA GLY A 76 -11.57 3.11 -3.56
C GLY A 76 -11.93 2.95 -5.03
N THR A 77 -11.15 3.52 -5.94
CA THR A 77 -11.25 3.26 -7.38
C THR A 77 -9.92 2.72 -7.92
N SER A 78 -9.96 1.94 -8.99
CA SER A 78 -8.74 1.42 -9.64
C SER A 78 -7.82 2.56 -10.13
N ALA A 79 -8.40 3.63 -10.67
CA ALA A 79 -7.66 4.80 -11.17
C ALA A 79 -7.01 5.63 -10.05
N GLY A 80 -7.66 5.72 -8.88
CA GLY A 80 -7.12 6.37 -7.70
C GLY A 80 -6.26 5.48 -6.82
N THR A 81 -5.90 4.27 -7.28
CA THR A 81 -5.06 3.31 -6.56
C THR A 81 -3.65 3.24 -7.14
N MET A 82 -2.67 3.67 -6.35
CA MET A 82 -1.28 3.78 -6.79
C MET A 82 -0.28 3.54 -5.66
N MET A 83 0.91 3.06 -6.03
CA MET A 83 2.07 3.02 -5.15
C MET A 83 2.51 4.45 -4.85
N LEU A 84 2.81 4.75 -3.58
CA LEU A 84 3.35 6.05 -3.20
C LEU A 84 4.82 6.14 -3.58
N LYS A 85 5.62 5.11 -3.31
CA LYS A 85 7.04 5.11 -3.65
C LYS A 85 7.57 3.69 -3.67
N ASP A 86 8.40 3.40 -4.65
CA ASP A 86 9.34 2.27 -4.60
C ASP A 86 10.51 2.71 -3.71
N ILE A 87 10.46 2.33 -2.44
CA ILE A 87 11.44 2.78 -1.43
C ILE A 87 12.73 2.00 -1.55
N ASN A 88 12.66 0.74 -2.00
CA ASN A 88 13.79 -0.14 -2.16
C ASN A 88 13.86 -0.69 -3.59
N PRO A 89 14.28 0.13 -4.58
CA PRO A 89 14.26 -0.29 -5.97
C PRO A 89 15.14 -1.51 -6.24
N GLY A 90 14.64 -2.44 -7.05
CA GLY A 90 15.35 -3.66 -7.46
C GLY A 90 14.77 -4.92 -6.81
N ALA A 91 15.63 -5.86 -6.42
CA ALA A 91 15.21 -7.12 -5.78
C ALA A 91 14.97 -6.99 -4.26
N GLY A 92 15.04 -5.77 -3.72
CA GLY A 92 14.83 -5.50 -2.30
C GLY A 92 13.34 -5.29 -2.00
N MET A 93 12.91 -5.65 -0.79
CA MET A 93 11.59 -5.29 -0.29
C MET A 93 11.73 -4.02 0.56
N GLY A 94 10.91 -2.99 0.33
CA GLY A 94 10.83 -1.83 1.21
C GLY A 94 10.37 -2.19 2.61
N ASN A 95 9.61 -3.28 2.78
CA ASN A 95 9.04 -3.75 4.04
C ASN A 95 8.42 -2.64 4.90
N PRO A 96 7.45 -1.86 4.38
CA PRO A 96 6.86 -0.79 5.16
C PRO A 96 6.08 -1.32 6.37
N ASP A 97 6.22 -0.66 7.50
CA ASP A 97 5.49 -0.99 8.71
C ASP A 97 5.13 0.24 9.56
N ASN A 98 4.25 0.01 10.55
CA ASN A 98 3.73 1.01 11.47
C ASN A 98 3.13 2.25 10.77
N LEU A 99 2.32 2.02 9.74
CA LEU A 99 1.57 3.09 9.08
C LEU A 99 0.66 3.79 10.11
N ALA A 100 0.80 5.10 10.21
CA ALA A 100 0.01 5.93 11.09
C ALA A 100 -0.20 7.31 10.48
N VAL A 101 -1.32 7.95 10.80
CA VAL A 101 -1.57 9.34 10.41
C VAL A 101 -1.25 10.25 11.57
N LEU A 102 -0.37 11.22 11.33
CA LEU A 102 -0.02 12.26 12.28
C LEU A 102 -0.18 13.62 11.60
N ASN A 103 -1.09 14.45 12.13
CA ASN A 103 -1.32 15.82 11.65
C ASN A 103 -1.58 15.93 10.13
N GLY A 104 -2.28 14.94 9.54
CA GLY A 104 -2.60 14.93 8.11
C GLY A 104 -1.50 14.37 7.20
N SER A 105 -0.40 13.87 7.75
CA SER A 105 0.63 13.14 7.00
C SER A 105 0.64 11.67 7.39
N LEU A 106 0.87 10.79 6.41
CA LEU A 106 1.16 9.38 6.65
C LEU A 106 2.61 9.24 7.09
N ILE A 107 2.83 8.63 8.24
CA ILE A 107 4.15 8.33 8.82
C ILE A 107 4.29 6.81 8.91
N PHE A 108 5.46 6.30 8.56
CA PHE A 108 5.75 4.86 8.57
C PHE A 108 7.26 4.62 8.59
N PHE A 109 7.69 3.39 8.84
CA PHE A 109 9.07 2.99 8.58
C PHE A 109 9.17 2.12 7.34
N ALA A 110 10.31 2.18 6.66
CA ALA A 110 10.64 1.30 5.54
C ALA A 110 12.16 1.19 5.39
N ASN A 111 12.60 0.10 4.78
CA ASN A 111 14.00 -0.16 4.48
C ASN A 111 14.38 0.42 3.12
N GLN A 112 15.53 1.07 3.06
CA GLN A 112 16.09 1.66 1.84
C GLN A 112 17.42 0.98 1.49
N SER A 113 17.69 0.84 0.18
CA SER A 113 18.92 0.27 -0.36
C SER A 113 19.87 1.31 -0.97
N ASP A 114 19.68 2.60 -0.69
CA ASP A 114 20.39 3.72 -1.31
C ASP A 114 21.88 3.88 -0.92
N GLY A 115 22.62 2.77 -0.84
CA GLY A 115 24.07 2.72 -0.61
C GLY A 115 24.48 2.85 0.85
N ALA A 116 23.63 3.44 1.71
CA ALA A 116 23.83 3.45 3.17
C ALA A 116 23.22 2.22 3.86
N GLY A 117 22.15 1.65 3.28
CA GLY A 117 21.41 0.51 3.80
C GLY A 117 20.79 0.76 5.17
N GLY A 118 19.47 0.57 5.31
CA GLY A 118 18.86 0.54 6.64
C GLY A 118 17.43 1.02 6.70
N ARG A 119 16.90 1.03 7.92
CA ARG A 119 15.51 1.43 8.19
C ARG A 119 15.42 2.94 8.33
N GLY A 120 14.46 3.56 7.66
CA GLY A 120 14.17 4.98 7.72
C GLY A 120 12.79 5.26 8.27
N LEU A 121 12.62 6.40 8.93
CA LEU A 121 11.32 7.03 9.20
C LEU A 121 10.92 7.86 7.98
N TRP A 122 9.74 7.59 7.41
CA TRP A 122 9.23 8.24 6.21
C TRP A 122 7.95 9.02 6.49
N THR A 123 7.70 10.03 5.66
CA THR A 123 6.45 10.80 5.64
C THR A 123 5.88 10.87 4.23
N SER A 124 4.56 10.97 4.12
CA SER A 124 3.86 11.20 2.86
C SER A 124 2.64 12.11 3.05
N ASP A 125 2.39 12.95 2.05
CA ASP A 125 1.14 13.72 1.90
C ASP A 125 0.06 12.96 1.10
N GLY A 126 0.30 11.68 0.80
CA GLY A 126 -0.56 10.85 -0.04
C GLY A 126 -0.25 10.92 -1.54
N THR A 127 0.84 11.58 -1.93
CA THR A 127 1.32 11.64 -3.31
C THR A 127 2.72 11.02 -3.44
N PRO A 128 3.11 10.55 -4.64
CA PRO A 128 4.46 10.03 -4.83
C PRO A 128 5.55 11.09 -4.61
N GLY A 129 5.29 12.33 -5.06
CA GLY A 129 6.22 13.45 -4.90
C GLY A 129 6.40 13.91 -3.45
N GLY A 130 5.36 13.81 -2.62
CA GLY A 130 5.42 14.14 -1.20
C GLY A 130 5.90 13.01 -0.30
N THR A 131 6.24 11.83 -0.86
CA THR A 131 6.73 10.69 -0.09
C THR A 131 8.24 10.76 0.08
N THR A 132 8.69 11.12 1.28
CA THR A 132 10.07 11.50 1.56
C THR A 132 10.59 10.89 2.86
N LEU A 133 11.90 10.65 2.91
CA LEU A 133 12.60 10.19 4.10
C LEU A 133 12.70 11.35 5.09
N VAL A 134 12.26 11.14 6.32
CA VAL A 134 12.47 12.06 7.44
C VAL A 134 13.87 11.85 8.02
N LYS A 135 14.22 10.59 8.33
CA LYS A 135 15.48 10.25 8.98
C LYS A 135 15.82 8.77 8.83
N THR A 136 17.05 8.45 8.43
CA THR A 136 17.63 7.10 8.57
C THR A 136 17.89 6.79 10.04
N LEU A 137 17.43 5.63 10.50
CA LEU A 137 17.54 5.19 11.90
C LEU A 137 18.70 4.22 12.12
N ASP A 138 18.94 3.32 11.16
CA ASP A 138 20.08 2.41 11.18
C ASP A 138 20.88 2.58 9.90
N THR A 139 22.20 2.71 10.02
CA THR A 139 23.12 2.49 8.89
C THR A 139 23.80 1.15 9.19
N PHE A 140 23.80 0.20 8.25
CA PHE A 140 24.50 -1.09 8.46
C PHE A 140 26.04 -0.98 8.51
N GLY A 141 26.60 0.18 8.91
CA GLY A 141 28.02 0.43 9.04
C GLY A 141 28.40 0.92 10.44
N GLY A 142 29.08 0.06 11.19
CA GLY A 142 30.01 0.41 12.27
C GLY A 142 31.40 -0.05 11.87
#